data_AF-A0A7S3HDU6-F1
#
_entry.id   AF-A0A7S3HDU6-F1
#
_cell.length_a   1.000
_cell.length_b   1.000
_cell.length_c   1.000
_cell.angle_alpha   90.00
_cell.angle_beta   90.00
_cell.angle_gamma   90.00
#
_symmetry.space_group_name_H-M   'P 1'
#
loop_
_entity.id
_entity.type
_entity.pdbx_description
1 polymer ?
#
loop_
_entity_poly.entity_id
_entity_poly.type
_entity_poly.pdbx_seq_one_letter_code
_entity_poly.pdbx_strand_id
1 'polypeptide(L)'
;EILSEISRMNYTHMPATSIKNIASFLEAFAKLAPAAVAEAFPILMKQLDSPAHQIRSAIIHACGYIVTYIHEIITAQSKPTGEPSATTNANTEGNTEAEGGAEGVVNTTSNANEEERNTTGLVRSRDNILDILIERAHDTNPYTRTTVLKVW
;
A
#
# COMPACT_ATOMS: atom_id res chain seq x y z
N GLU A 1 -6.02 8.69 -14.08
CA GLU A 1 -5.78 8.86 -15.53
C GLU A 1 -4.31 8.73 -15.92
N ILE A 2 -3.39 9.51 -15.33
CA ILE A 2 -1.95 9.49 -15.71
C ILE A 2 -1.29 8.10 -15.62
N LEU A 3 -1.54 7.34 -14.55
CA LEU A 3 -0.99 5.98 -14.40
C LEU A 3 -1.52 5.03 -15.47
N SER A 4 -2.79 5.22 -15.87
CA SER A 4 -3.40 4.45 -16.95
C SER A 4 -2.78 4.77 -18.31
N GLU A 5 -2.37 6.02 -18.53
CA GLU A 5 -1.65 6.44 -19.74
C GLU A 5 -0.24 5.85 -19.76
N ILE A 6 0.52 6.00 -18.67
CA ILE A 6 1.85 5.40 -18.48
C ILE A 6 1.80 3.90 -18.77
N SER A 7 0.77 3.22 -18.27
CA SER A 7 0.60 1.78 -18.53
C SER A 7 0.50 1.43 -20.02
N ARG A 8 -0.02 2.32 -20.87
CA ARG A 8 -0.25 2.07 -22.31
C ARG A 8 0.90 2.55 -23.19
N MET A 9 1.88 3.27 -22.64
CA MET A 9 3.01 3.78 -23.41
C MET A 9 3.89 2.65 -23.94
N ASN A 10 4.43 2.86 -25.15
CA ASN A 10 5.45 2.01 -25.74
C ASN A 10 6.83 2.68 -25.57
N TYR A 11 7.73 2.02 -24.87
CA TYR A 11 9.04 2.55 -24.52
C TYR A 11 10.16 2.15 -25.50
N THR A 12 9.86 1.34 -26.52
CA THR A 12 10.88 0.76 -27.43
C THR A 12 11.68 1.82 -28.20
N HIS A 13 11.02 2.87 -28.67
CA HIS A 13 11.62 3.93 -29.48
C HIS A 13 11.65 5.28 -28.77
N MET A 14 11.46 5.27 -27.45
CA MET A 14 11.43 6.50 -26.67
C MET A 14 12.87 6.89 -26.28
N PRO A 15 13.23 8.19 -26.33
CA PRO A 15 14.54 8.64 -25.86
C PRO A 15 14.79 8.27 -24.41
N ALA A 16 16.00 7.80 -24.10
CA ALA A 16 16.37 7.33 -22.76
C ALA A 16 16.10 8.38 -21.66
N THR A 17 16.30 9.66 -21.96
CA THR A 17 16.00 10.78 -21.05
C THR A 17 14.51 10.84 -20.70
N SER A 18 13.62 10.67 -21.68
CA SER A 18 12.17 10.69 -21.45
C SER A 18 11.73 9.49 -20.63
N ILE A 19 12.25 8.30 -20.93
CA ILE A 19 12.00 7.08 -20.14
C ILE A 19 12.44 7.30 -18.69
N LYS A 20 13.64 7.86 -18.48
CA LYS A 20 14.15 8.15 -17.14
C LYS A 20 13.25 9.14 -16.39
N ASN A 21 12.77 10.20 -17.05
CA ASN A 21 11.88 11.16 -16.42
C ASN A 21 10.55 10.52 -16.00
N ILE A 22 9.97 9.66 -16.83
CA ILE A 22 8.74 8.92 -16.51
C ILE A 22 8.98 7.95 -15.35
N ALA A 23 10.08 7.21 -15.38
CA ALA A 23 10.47 6.30 -14.30
C ALA A 23 10.65 7.04 -12.97
N SER A 24 11.38 8.15 -12.96
CA SER A 24 11.58 8.99 -11.77
C SER A 24 10.26 9.58 -11.26
N PHE A 25 9.38 10.02 -12.16
CA PHE A 25 8.04 10.49 -11.79
C PHE A 25 7.24 9.38 -11.10
N LEU A 26 7.21 8.18 -11.69
CA LEU A 26 6.44 7.06 -11.15
C LEU A 26 6.95 6.64 -9.76
N GLU A 27 8.26 6.59 -9.57
CA GLU A 27 8.87 6.31 -8.27
C GLU A 27 8.50 7.37 -7.23
N ALA A 28 8.65 8.67 -7.58
CA ALA A 28 8.32 9.76 -6.67
C ALA A 28 6.81 9.79 -6.34
N PHE A 29 5.95 9.51 -7.32
CA PHE A 29 4.52 9.44 -7.13
C PHE A 29 4.12 8.26 -6.23
N ALA A 30 4.72 7.08 -6.43
CA ALA A 30 4.47 5.91 -5.58
C ALA A 30 4.91 6.13 -4.14
N LYS A 31 6.02 6.85 -3.93
CA LYS A 31 6.47 7.25 -2.59
C LYS A 31 5.48 8.18 -1.90
N LEU A 32 4.92 9.13 -2.64
CA LEU A 32 4.01 10.16 -2.09
C LEU A 32 2.59 9.64 -1.88
N ALA A 33 2.08 8.81 -2.79
CA ALA A 33 0.70 8.36 -2.83
C ALA A 33 0.59 6.84 -3.09
N PRO A 34 1.12 5.98 -2.20
CA PRO A 34 1.15 4.54 -2.41
C PRO A 34 -0.24 3.92 -2.55
N ALA A 35 -1.25 4.46 -1.85
CA ALA A 35 -2.64 4.02 -1.96
C ALA A 35 -3.18 4.13 -3.40
N ALA A 36 -2.95 5.27 -4.05
CA ALA A 36 -3.40 5.51 -5.43
C ALA A 36 -2.67 4.60 -6.43
N VAL A 37 -1.39 4.30 -6.17
CA VAL A 37 -0.62 3.38 -7.01
C VAL A 37 -1.06 1.93 -6.78
N ALA A 38 -1.39 1.54 -5.55
CA ALA A 38 -1.92 0.21 -5.24
C ALA A 38 -3.23 -0.07 -6.00
N GLU A 39 -4.14 0.90 -6.05
CA GLU A 39 -5.39 0.79 -6.80
C GLU A 39 -5.15 0.64 -8.32
N ALA A 40 -4.18 1.39 -8.85
CA ALA A 40 -3.79 1.32 -10.26
C ALA A 40 -2.77 0.21 -10.57
N PHE A 41 -2.32 -0.57 -9.58
CA PHE A 41 -1.24 -1.53 -9.77
C PHE A 41 -1.56 -2.62 -10.80
N PRO A 42 -2.78 -3.21 -10.84
CA PRO A 42 -3.10 -4.26 -11.82
C PRO A 42 -2.91 -3.81 -13.27
N ILE A 43 -3.23 -2.55 -13.60
CA ILE A 43 -3.02 -2.04 -14.96
C ILE A 43 -1.55 -1.70 -15.23
N LEU A 44 -0.76 -1.41 -14.20
CA LEU A 44 0.67 -1.14 -14.28
C LEU A 44 1.51 -2.43 -14.40
N MET A 45 1.00 -3.57 -13.94
CA MET A 45 1.73 -4.86 -13.96
C MET A 45 2.30 -5.23 -15.33
N LYS A 46 1.61 -4.92 -16.44
CA LYS A 46 2.14 -5.18 -17.79
C LYS A 46 3.47 -4.47 -18.10
N GLN A 47 3.82 -3.43 -17.34
CA GLN A 47 5.07 -2.71 -17.49
C GLN A 47 6.24 -3.39 -16.75
N LEU A 48 5.98 -4.46 -15.98
CA LEU A 48 7.03 -5.36 -15.45
C LEU A 48 7.83 -6.02 -16.57
N ASP A 49 7.24 -6.19 -17.76
CA ASP A 49 7.89 -6.75 -18.95
C ASP A 49 8.27 -5.68 -19.98
N SER A 50 8.33 -4.42 -19.55
CA SER A 50 8.75 -3.31 -20.41
C SER A 50 10.16 -3.58 -20.98
N PRO A 51 10.42 -3.26 -22.27
CA PRO A 51 11.77 -3.35 -22.83
C PRO A 51 12.73 -2.35 -22.18
N ALA A 52 12.20 -1.29 -21.57
CA ALA A 52 12.97 -0.30 -20.83
C ALA A 52 13.15 -0.73 -19.37
N HIS A 53 14.37 -1.14 -19.01
CA HIS A 53 14.70 -1.55 -17.65
C HIS A 53 14.43 -0.46 -16.59
N GLN A 54 14.48 0.82 -16.96
CA GLN A 54 14.15 1.93 -16.07
C GLN A 54 12.67 1.92 -15.66
N ILE A 55 11.76 1.56 -16.57
CA ILE A 55 10.34 1.41 -16.27
C ILE A 55 10.14 0.19 -15.37
N ARG A 56 10.79 -0.94 -15.69
CA ARG A 56 10.74 -2.13 -14.81
C ARG A 56 11.20 -1.80 -13.38
N SER A 57 12.33 -1.09 -13.25
CA SER A 57 12.85 -0.62 -11.96
C SER A 57 11.88 0.32 -11.23
N ALA A 58 11.23 1.24 -11.94
CA ALA A 58 10.25 2.15 -11.31
C ALA A 58 9.02 1.39 -10.78
N ILE A 59 8.55 0.38 -11.51
CA ILE A 59 7.45 -0.49 -11.06
C ILE A 59 7.87 -1.30 -9.83
N ILE A 60 9.11 -1.78 -9.76
CA ILE A 60 9.66 -2.48 -8.58
C ILE A 60 9.75 -1.55 -7.37
N HIS A 61 10.18 -0.30 -7.55
CA HIS A 61 10.11 0.69 -6.47
C HIS A 61 8.67 0.92 -5.99
N ALA A 62 7.71 1.01 -6.92
CA ALA A 62 6.30 1.13 -6.57
C ALA A 62 5.81 -0.09 -5.77
N CYS A 63 6.22 -1.32 -6.13
CA CYS A 63 5.92 -2.53 -5.37
C CYS A 63 6.37 -2.40 -3.90
N GLY A 64 7.58 -1.90 -3.67
CA GLY A 64 8.10 -1.64 -2.34
C GLY A 64 7.23 -0.70 -1.53
N TYR A 65 6.89 0.45 -2.09
CA TYR A 65 6.02 1.42 -1.41
C TYR A 65 4.62 0.87 -1.13
N ILE A 66 4.06 0.07 -2.04
CA ILE A 66 2.75 -0.58 -1.84
C ILE A 66 2.83 -1.61 -0.69
N VAL A 67 3.87 -2.43 -0.64
CA VAL A 67 4.06 -3.42 0.44
C VAL A 67 4.17 -2.73 1.79
N THR A 68 4.99 -1.68 1.90
CA THR A 68 5.11 -0.87 3.13
C THR A 68 3.77 -0.26 3.53
N TYR A 69 3.05 0.33 2.59
CA TYR A 69 1.72 0.89 2.82
C TYR A 69 0.70 -0.15 3.32
N ILE A 70 0.66 -1.33 2.70
CA ILE A 70 -0.22 -2.42 3.15
C ILE A 70 0.17 -2.86 4.57
N HIS A 71 1.45 -2.98 4.87
CA HIS A 71 1.94 -3.35 6.19
C HIS A 71 1.53 -2.33 7.27
N GLU A 72 1.61 -1.03 6.98
CA GLU A 72 1.19 0.03 7.88
C GLU A 72 -0.32 -0.05 8.20
N ILE A 73 -1.17 -0.31 7.19
CA ILE A 73 -2.62 -0.49 7.40
C ILE A 73 -2.90 -1.68 8.33
N ILE A 74 -2.30 -2.84 8.05
CA ILE A 74 -2.52 -4.05 8.85
C ILE A 74 -2.06 -3.83 10.30
N THR A 75 -0.90 -3.19 10.48
CA THR A 75 -0.33 -2.93 11.81
C THR A 75 -1.19 -1.93 12.58
N ALA A 76 -1.68 -0.86 11.93
CA ALA A 76 -2.55 0.12 12.56
C ALA A 76 -3.87 -0.48 13.07
N GLN A 77 -4.43 -1.46 12.35
CA GLN A 77 -5.63 -2.19 12.76
C GLN A 77 -5.39 -3.13 13.97
N SER A 78 -4.16 -3.60 14.16
CA SER A 78 -3.81 -4.53 15.24
C SER A 78 -3.49 -3.86 16.58
N LYS A 79 -3.33 -2.52 16.62
CA LYS A 79 -2.98 -1.83 17.86
C LYS A 79 -4.18 -1.85 18.83
N PRO A 80 -4.07 -2.47 20.01
CA PRO A 80 -5.16 -2.48 20.97
C PRO A 80 -5.42 -1.05 21.45
N THR A 81 -6.64 -0.56 21.24
CA THR A 81 -7.17 0.67 21.81
C THR A 81 -7.23 0.52 23.33
N GLY A 82 -6.11 0.78 24.01
CA GLY A 82 -5.99 0.49 25.44
C GLY A 82 -4.76 1.09 26.09
N GLU A 83 -4.51 2.39 25.90
CA GLU A 83 -3.74 3.17 26.89
C GLU A 83 -4.39 4.56 27.09
N PRO A 84 -4.85 4.89 28.31
CA PRO A 84 -5.25 6.25 28.65
C PRO A 84 -3.99 7.12 28.73
N SER A 85 -3.99 8.19 27.93
CA SER A 85 -2.97 9.24 28.04
C SER A 85 -3.01 9.83 29.46
N ALA A 86 -1.95 9.57 30.23
CA ALA A 86 -1.77 10.15 31.55
C ALA A 86 -1.50 11.66 31.42
N THR A 87 -2.51 12.48 31.72
CA THR A 87 -2.30 13.85 32.20
C THR A 87 -3.12 14.06 33.46
N THR A 88 -2.39 14.40 34.52
CA THR A 88 -2.77 14.62 35.91
C THR A 88 -3.82 15.71 36.14
N ASN A 89 -4.92 15.32 36.82
CA ASN A 89 -5.81 15.98 37.80
C ASN A 89 -6.06 17.50 37.83
N ALA A 90 -7.35 17.89 37.88
CA ALA A 90 -7.95 18.70 38.97
C ALA A 90 -9.49 18.74 38.94
N ASN A 91 -10.12 18.32 40.05
CA ASN A 91 -11.46 18.60 40.63
C ASN A 91 -12.60 19.20 39.77
N THR A 92 -13.81 18.63 39.89
CA THR A 92 -15.01 19.29 40.47
C THR A 92 -16.12 18.23 40.74
N GLU A 93 -16.77 18.38 41.88
CA GLU A 93 -17.76 17.50 42.52
C GLU A 93 -19.15 17.55 41.86
N GLY A 94 -19.93 16.47 42.06
CA GLY A 94 -21.38 16.54 42.30
C GLY A 94 -22.32 16.23 41.13
N ASN A 95 -23.00 15.08 41.18
CA ASN A 95 -24.43 14.97 41.54
C ASN A 95 -25.08 13.68 40.99
N THR A 96 -26.01 13.15 41.78
CA THR A 96 -26.60 11.79 41.76
C THR A 96 -27.87 11.66 40.90
N GLU A 97 -28.23 10.39 40.59
CA GLU A 97 -29.57 9.81 40.27
C GLU A 97 -30.11 9.97 38.83
N ALA A 98 -30.82 9.00 38.19
CA ALA A 98 -31.30 7.66 38.53
C ALA A 98 -31.69 6.88 37.24
N GLU A 99 -31.74 5.56 37.38
CA GLU A 99 -32.55 4.50 36.70
C GLU A 99 -33.12 4.63 35.27
N GLY A 100 -33.04 3.51 34.53
CA GLY A 100 -33.95 3.19 33.42
C GLY A 100 -33.40 2.15 32.44
N GLY A 101 -33.97 0.95 32.43
CA GLY A 101 -33.47 -0.22 31.69
C GLY A 101 -33.89 -0.36 30.22
N ALA A 102 -33.61 -1.58 29.73
CA ALA A 102 -34.11 -2.28 28.55
C ALA A 102 -33.29 -2.21 27.24
N GLU A 103 -32.67 -3.36 26.95
CA GLU A 103 -32.65 -4.08 25.66
C GLU A 103 -32.32 -3.31 24.37
N GLY A 104 -31.10 -3.52 23.87
CA GLY A 104 -30.70 -3.23 22.51
C GLY A 104 -29.83 -4.37 21.98
N VAL A 105 -30.43 -5.21 21.14
CA VAL A 105 -29.83 -6.35 20.46
C VAL A 105 -28.54 -5.95 19.74
N VAL A 106 -27.49 -6.71 20.05
CA VAL A 106 -26.15 -6.68 19.46
C VAL A 106 -26.24 -6.77 17.93
N ASN A 107 -25.89 -5.67 17.25
CA ASN A 107 -25.66 -5.62 15.80
C ASN A 107 -24.15 -5.57 15.47
N THR A 108 -23.33 -6.18 16.30
CA THR A 108 -21.85 -6.12 16.23
C THR A 108 -21.25 -7.15 15.26
N THR A 109 -22.03 -8.15 14.84
CA THR A 109 -21.51 -9.32 14.09
C THR A 109 -21.25 -9.06 12.60
N SER A 110 -21.87 -8.04 12.00
CA SER A 110 -21.71 -7.75 10.56
C SER A 110 -20.41 -7.02 10.24
N ASN A 111 -19.97 -6.07 11.07
CA ASN A 111 -18.79 -5.25 10.79
C ASN A 111 -17.47 -6.03 10.93
N ALA A 112 -17.37 -6.91 11.93
CA ALA A 112 -16.16 -7.70 12.16
C ALA A 112 -15.82 -8.60 10.96
N ASN A 113 -16.84 -9.17 10.31
CA ASN A 113 -16.68 -10.02 9.14
C ASN A 113 -16.22 -9.25 7.88
N GLU A 114 -16.59 -7.98 7.75
CA GLU A 114 -16.16 -7.14 6.61
C GLU A 114 -14.73 -6.65 6.78
N GLU A 115 -14.35 -6.24 8.00
CA GLU A 115 -12.98 -5.85 8.32
C GLU A 115 -12.00 -7.01 8.12
N GLU A 116 -12.32 -8.20 8.61
CA GLU A 116 -11.48 -9.40 8.44
C GLU A 116 -11.30 -9.80 6.96
N ARG A 117 -12.36 -9.69 6.15
CA ARG A 117 -12.30 -9.94 4.69
C ARG A 117 -11.40 -8.94 3.98
N ASN A 118 -11.47 -7.66 4.35
CA ASN A 118 -10.64 -6.61 3.76
C ASN A 118 -9.16 -6.80 4.12
N THR A 119 -8.85 -7.11 5.38
CA THR A 119 -7.48 -7.40 5.82
C THR A 119 -6.91 -8.63 5.12
N THR A 120 -7.70 -9.69 4.95
CA THR A 120 -7.29 -10.89 4.21
C THR A 120 -6.97 -10.59 2.74
N GLY A 121 -7.77 -9.72 2.09
CA GLY A 121 -7.52 -9.26 0.72
C GLY A 121 -6.21 -8.48 0.60
N LEU A 122 -5.92 -7.59 1.55
CA LEU A 122 -4.68 -6.82 1.60
C LEU A 122 -3.45 -7.72 1.81
N VAL A 123 -3.53 -8.70 2.72
CA VAL A 123 -2.47 -9.69 2.96
C VAL A 123 -2.16 -10.46 1.68
N ARG A 124 -3.18 -10.95 0.97
CA ARG A 124 -2.98 -11.64 -0.31
C ARG A 124 -2.34 -10.73 -1.37
N SER A 125 -2.78 -9.48 -1.44
CA SER A 125 -2.20 -8.49 -2.37
C SER A 125 -0.71 -8.26 -2.08
N ARG A 126 -0.34 -8.10 -0.80
CA ARG A 126 1.05 -8.00 -0.36
C ARG A 126 1.86 -9.22 -0.79
N ASP A 127 1.36 -10.42 -0.51
CA ASP A 127 2.09 -11.66 -0.81
C ASP A 127 2.31 -11.83 -2.33
N ASN A 128 1.30 -11.52 -3.15
CA ASN A 128 1.45 -11.51 -4.61
C ASN A 128 2.53 -10.52 -5.08
N ILE A 129 2.63 -9.34 -4.45
CA ILE A 129 3.66 -8.34 -4.79
C ILE A 129 5.05 -8.82 -4.33
N LEU A 130 5.15 -9.50 -3.18
CA LEU A 130 6.40 -10.11 -2.73
C LEU A 130 6.86 -11.21 -3.70
N ASP A 131 5.95 -12.03 -4.22
CA ASP A 131 6.27 -13.02 -5.25
C ASP A 131 6.82 -12.36 -6.53
N ILE A 132 6.23 -11.24 -6.95
CA ILE A 132 6.75 -10.44 -8.07
C ILE A 132 8.18 -9.96 -7.77
N LEU A 133 8.46 -9.46 -6.56
CA LEU A 133 9.81 -9.01 -6.18
C LEU A 133 10.82 -10.16 -6.21
N ILE A 134 10.44 -11.33 -5.71
CA ILE A 134 11.27 -12.55 -5.76
C ILE A 134 11.57 -12.93 -7.21
N GLU A 135 10.56 -12.96 -8.08
CA GLU A 135 10.75 -13.27 -9.50
C GLU A 135 11.70 -12.28 -10.18
N ARG A 136 11.53 -10.98 -9.90
CA ARG A 136 12.35 -9.92 -10.48
C ARG A 136 13.77 -9.85 -9.91
N ALA A 137 14.08 -10.56 -8.82
CA ALA A 137 15.46 -10.75 -8.37
C ALA A 137 16.33 -11.46 -9.42
N HIS A 138 15.69 -12.16 -10.36
CA HIS A 138 16.31 -12.82 -11.50
C HIS A 138 16.11 -12.08 -12.84
N ASP A 139 15.79 -10.78 -12.81
CA ASP A 139 15.65 -9.98 -14.04
C ASP A 139 16.94 -10.01 -14.89
N THR A 140 16.76 -10.10 -16.21
CA THR A 140 17.86 -10.07 -17.21
C THR A 140 18.80 -8.87 -17.04
N ASN A 141 18.29 -7.73 -16.59
CA ASN A 141 19.04 -6.51 -16.44
C ASN A 141 19.59 -6.36 -15.00
N PRO A 142 20.91 -6.16 -14.82
CA PRO A 142 21.51 -6.04 -13.49
C PRO A 142 21.04 -4.82 -12.70
N TYR A 143 20.63 -3.73 -13.36
CA TYR A 143 20.11 -2.54 -12.68
C TYR A 143 18.76 -2.84 -12.04
N THR A 144 17.90 -3.58 -12.74
CA THR A 144 16.59 -4.01 -12.21
C THR A 144 16.76 -4.96 -11.01
N ARG A 145 17.70 -5.91 -11.09
CA ARG A 145 18.05 -6.77 -9.94
C ARG A 145 18.57 -5.96 -8.74
N THR A 146 19.42 -4.96 -8.99
CA THR A 146 19.90 -4.05 -7.94
C THR A 146 18.75 -3.25 -7.32
N THR A 147 17.75 -2.86 -8.11
CA THR A 147 16.54 -2.19 -7.60
C THR A 147 15.76 -3.10 -6.65
N VAL A 148 15.59 -4.39 -6.97
CA VAL A 148 14.94 -5.34 -6.05
C VAL A 148 15.66 -5.38 -4.71
N LEU A 149 16.99 -5.50 -4.70
CA LEU A 149 17.79 -5.52 -3.47
C LEU A 149 17.72 -4.24 -2.64
N LYS A 150 17.43 -3.08 -3.27
CA LYS A 150 17.23 -1.81 -2.55
C LYS A 150 15.84 -1.69 -1.93
N VAL A 151 14.87 -2.39 -2.51
CA VAL A 151 13.46 -2.35 -2.11
C VAL A 151 13.16 -3.40 -1.03
N TRP A 152 13.84 -4.54 -1.08
CA TRP A 152 13.75 -5.62 -0.11
C TRP A 152 14.18 -5.20 1.29
#